data_AF-A0A1B0G140-F1
#
_entry.id   AF-A0A1B0G140-F1
#
_cell.length_a   1.000
_cell.length_b   1.000
_cell.length_c   1.000
_cell.angle_alpha   90.00
_cell.angle_beta   90.00
_cell.angle_gamma   90.00
#
_symmetry.space_group_name_H-M   'P 1'
#
loop_
_entity.id
_entity.type
_entity.pdbx_description
1 polymer ?
#
loop_
_entity_poly.entity_id
_entity_poly.type
_entity_poly.pdbx_seq_one_letter_code
_entity_poly.pdbx_strand_id
1 'polypeptide(L)'
;MDTEYLINSKGEGKENMPLHILLCEWALNNFSVPSDLSTAAVYVLLFMIAWYGVSLVARLIAAVLWPLILLASAVVVLRAIQFYESEQAYAVVHTVAKVVADIL
;
A
#
# COMPACT_ATOMS: atom_id res chain seq x y z
N MET A 1 -2.83 -45.55 -35.64
CA MET A 1 -2.17 -44.94 -34.46
C MET A 1 -2.44 -43.43 -34.39
N ASP A 2 -3.62 -43.03 -34.86
CA ASP A 2 -4.71 -42.43 -34.07
C ASP A 2 -4.35 -41.28 -33.12
N THR A 3 -4.23 -40.10 -33.73
CA THR A 3 -4.27 -38.78 -33.08
C THR A 3 -5.50 -38.57 -32.18
N GLU A 4 -6.59 -39.31 -32.39
CA GLU A 4 -7.80 -39.26 -31.55
C GLU A 4 -7.60 -39.88 -30.15
N TYR A 5 -6.73 -40.88 -30.00
CA TYR A 5 -6.46 -41.49 -28.67
C TYR A 5 -5.59 -40.59 -27.79
N LEU A 6 -4.70 -39.80 -28.39
CA LEU A 6 -3.87 -38.81 -27.67
C LEU A 6 -4.70 -37.64 -27.14
N ILE A 7 -5.77 -37.26 -27.84
CA ILE A 7 -6.68 -36.19 -27.41
C ILE A 7 -7.61 -36.70 -26.30
N ASN A 8 -8.13 -37.92 -26.43
CA ASN A 8 -9.05 -38.50 -25.44
C ASN A 8 -8.32 -38.84 -24.11
N SER A 9 -7.09 -39.37 -24.17
CA SER A 9 -6.27 -39.62 -22.98
C SER A 9 -5.87 -38.35 -22.22
N LYS A 10 -5.84 -37.18 -22.88
CA LYS A 10 -5.51 -35.90 -22.24
C LYS A 10 -6.71 -35.29 -21.52
N GLY A 11 -7.93 -35.72 -21.86
CA GLY A 11 -9.19 -35.32 -21.22
C GLY A 11 -9.53 -36.16 -19.99
N GLU A 12 -9.52 -37.50 -20.13
CA GLU A 12 -9.97 -38.41 -19.06
C GLU A 12 -9.02 -38.48 -17.84
N GLY A 13 -7.75 -38.08 -18.00
CA GLY A 13 -6.78 -38.05 -16.90
C GLY A 13 -6.83 -36.81 -16.00
N LYS A 14 -7.58 -35.77 -16.39
CA LYS A 14 -7.59 -34.47 -15.68
C LYS A 14 -8.61 -34.40 -14.55
N GLU A 15 -9.62 -35.26 -14.57
CA GLU A 15 -10.71 -35.28 -13.59
C GLU A 15 -10.23 -35.70 -12.20
N ASN A 16 -9.16 -36.50 -12.14
CA ASN A 16 -8.53 -36.97 -10.90
C ASN A 16 -7.21 -36.25 -10.59
N MET A 17 -6.83 -35.24 -11.37
CA MET A 17 -5.60 -34.51 -11.13
C MET A 17 -5.77 -33.57 -9.94
N PRO A 18 -4.83 -33.58 -8.97
CA PRO A 18 -4.92 -32.70 -7.84
C PRO A 18 -4.83 -31.24 -8.30
N LEU A 19 -5.66 -30.39 -7.70
CA LEU A 19 -5.94 -29.02 -8.13
C LEU A 19 -4.67 -28.18 -8.38
N HIS A 20 -3.60 -28.39 -7.61
CA HIS A 20 -2.32 -27.71 -7.80
C HIS A 20 -1.64 -28.03 -9.15
N ILE A 21 -1.77 -29.26 -9.66
CA ILE A 21 -1.22 -29.65 -10.97
C ILE A 21 -2.03 -29.00 -12.09
N LEU A 22 -3.35 -28.98 -11.95
CA LEU A 22 -4.26 -28.33 -12.89
C LEU A 22 -4.01 -26.82 -12.96
N LEU A 23 -3.80 -26.16 -11.81
CA LEU A 23 -3.41 -24.76 -11.77
C LEU A 23 -2.01 -24.52 -12.35
N CYS A 24 -1.06 -25.40 -12.11
CA CYS A 24 0.28 -25.29 -12.73
C CYS A 24 0.20 -25.45 -14.25
N GLU A 25 -0.52 -26.44 -14.76
CA GLU A 25 -0.68 -26.65 -16.20
C GLU A 25 -1.43 -25.48 -16.84
N TRP A 26 -2.48 -24.99 -16.21
CA TRP A 26 -3.19 -23.78 -16.65
C TRP A 26 -2.27 -22.56 -16.63
N ALA A 27 -1.50 -22.36 -15.55
CA ALA A 27 -0.58 -21.24 -15.44
C ALA A 27 0.51 -21.32 -16.50
N LEU A 28 1.12 -22.49 -16.73
CA LEU A 28 2.13 -22.68 -17.77
C LEU A 28 1.57 -22.48 -19.18
N ASN A 29 0.31 -22.82 -19.41
CA ASN A 29 -0.32 -22.68 -20.72
C ASN A 29 -0.87 -21.27 -20.99
N ASN A 30 -1.11 -20.46 -19.95
CA ASN A 30 -1.65 -19.11 -20.07
C ASN A 30 -0.62 -18.01 -19.77
N PHE A 31 0.38 -18.28 -18.94
CA PHE A 31 1.52 -17.38 -18.74
C PHE A 31 2.63 -17.76 -19.72
N SER A 32 2.90 -16.87 -20.66
CA SER A 32 4.14 -16.90 -21.42
C SER A 32 5.30 -16.52 -20.50
N VAL A 33 5.79 -17.49 -19.72
CA VAL A 33 7.03 -17.32 -18.98
C VAL A 33 8.15 -17.20 -20.03
N PRO A 34 8.89 -16.08 -20.06
CA PRO A 34 9.99 -15.94 -21.00
C PRO A 34 11.01 -17.06 -20.76
N SER A 35 11.28 -17.85 -21.80
CA SER A 35 12.31 -18.90 -21.78
C SER A 35 13.72 -18.33 -21.63
N ASP A 36 13.88 -17.06 -22.03
CA ASP A 36 15.16 -16.37 -22.05
C ASP A 36 15.33 -15.49 -20.80
N LEU A 37 16.46 -15.71 -20.11
CA LEU A 37 16.85 -14.96 -18.93
C LEU A 37 16.89 -13.43 -19.17
N SER A 38 17.24 -13.02 -20.39
CA SER A 38 17.28 -11.61 -20.81
C SER A 38 15.88 -10.98 -20.80
N THR A 39 14.88 -11.66 -21.38
CA THR A 39 13.50 -11.17 -21.44
C THR A 39 12.88 -11.13 -20.04
N ALA A 40 13.19 -12.10 -19.18
CA ALA A 40 12.81 -12.07 -17.77
C ALA A 40 13.40 -10.85 -17.04
N ALA A 41 14.69 -10.56 -17.24
CA ALA A 41 15.34 -9.40 -16.64
C ALA A 41 14.72 -8.08 -17.09
N VAL A 42 14.35 -7.95 -18.36
CA VAL A 42 13.64 -6.78 -18.89
C VAL A 42 12.28 -6.59 -18.21
N TYR A 43 11.50 -7.66 -18.02
CA TYR A 43 10.23 -7.57 -17.30
C TYR A 43 10.39 -7.19 -15.83
N VAL A 44 11.40 -7.72 -15.14
CA VAL A 44 11.70 -7.31 -13.76
C VAL A 44 12.11 -5.83 -13.70
N LEU A 45 12.90 -5.35 -14.66
CA LEU A 45 13.29 -3.94 -14.73
C LEU A 45 12.08 -3.03 -14.99
N LEU A 46 11.21 -3.38 -15.95
CA LEU A 46 9.95 -2.69 -16.21
C LEU A 46 9.07 -2.64 -14.96
N PHE A 47 8.96 -3.77 -14.26
CA PHE A 47 8.23 -3.85 -13.01
C PHE A 47 8.81 -2.90 -11.96
N MET A 48 10.13 -2.87 -11.79
CA MET A 48 10.80 -1.96 -10.84
C MET A 48 10.55 -0.49 -11.18
N ILE A 49 10.58 -0.11 -12.46
CA ILE A 49 10.30 1.25 -12.91
C ILE A 49 8.85 1.63 -12.61
N ALA A 50 7.89 0.77 -12.97
CA ALA A 50 6.48 0.98 -12.68
C ALA A 50 6.23 1.08 -11.17
N TRP A 51 6.84 0.19 -10.40
CA TRP A 51 6.74 0.15 -8.94
C TRP A 51 7.32 1.40 -8.29
N TYR A 52 8.42 1.92 -8.81
CA TYR A 52 8.99 3.19 -8.38
C TYR A 52 8.01 4.35 -8.57
N GLY A 53 7.32 4.40 -9.72
CA GLY A 53 6.27 5.38 -9.97
C GLY A 53 5.13 5.30 -8.96
N VAL A 54 4.60 4.10 -8.70
CA VAL A 54 3.55 3.87 -7.68
C VAL A 54 4.03 4.29 -6.29
N SER A 55 5.26 3.96 -5.93
CA SER A 55 5.86 4.31 -4.65
C SER A 55 5.99 5.82 -4.46
N LEU A 56 6.33 6.56 -5.51
CA LEU A 56 6.38 8.03 -5.46
C LEU A 56 5.00 8.62 -5.23
N VAL A 57 3.97 8.12 -5.91
CA VAL A 57 2.58 8.57 -5.70
C VAL A 57 2.13 8.27 -4.26
N ALA A 58 2.41 7.06 -3.76
CA ALA A 58 2.11 6.71 -2.37
C ALA A 58 2.83 7.64 -1.38
N ARG A 59 4.09 8.00 -1.66
CA ARG A 59 4.85 8.95 -0.84
C ARG A 59 4.26 10.36 -0.89
N LEU A 60 3.78 10.81 -2.05
CA LEU A 60 3.08 12.10 -2.17
C LEU A 60 1.79 12.09 -1.35
N ILE A 61 1.00 11.02 -1.42
CA ILE A 61 -0.22 10.86 -0.61
C ILE A 61 0.13 10.92 0.88
N ALA A 62 1.13 10.17 1.32
CA ALA A 62 1.58 10.20 2.71
C ALA A 62 2.09 11.59 3.14
N ALA A 63 2.81 12.30 2.27
CA ALA A 63 3.30 13.65 2.52
C ALA A 63 2.17 14.68 2.65
N VAL A 64 1.04 14.47 1.96
CA VAL A 64 -0.17 15.31 2.09
C VAL A 64 -1.01 14.90 3.30
N LEU A 65 -1.06 13.59 3.62
CA LEU A 65 -1.82 13.08 4.76
C LEU A 65 -1.17 13.48 6.09
N TRP A 66 0.16 13.54 6.14
CA TRP A 66 0.93 13.93 7.32
C TRP A 66 0.52 15.30 7.91
N PRO A 67 0.52 16.42 7.17
CA PRO A 67 0.09 17.71 7.69
C PRO A 67 -1.40 17.71 8.05
N LEU A 68 -2.24 16.93 7.37
CA LEU A 68 -3.66 16.82 7.71
C LEU A 68 -3.86 16.14 9.07
N ILE A 69 -3.12 15.06 9.35
CA ILE A 69 -3.12 14.38 10.64
C ILE A 69 -2.59 15.32 11.72
N LEU A 70 -1.50 16.05 11.46
CA LEU A 70 -0.98 17.05 12.40
C LEU A 70 -2.02 18.12 12.70
N LEU A 71 -2.69 18.66 11.68
CA LEU A 71 -3.73 19.67 11.85
C LEU A 71 -4.91 19.13 12.67
N ALA A 72 -5.39 17.93 12.35
CA ALA A 72 -6.45 17.27 13.12
C ALA A 72 -6.04 17.05 14.58
N SER A 73 -4.81 16.59 14.81
CA SER A 73 -4.26 16.41 16.17
C SER A 73 -4.18 17.73 16.93
N ALA A 74 -3.73 18.81 16.27
CA ALA A 74 -3.64 20.13 16.87
C ALA A 74 -5.03 20.66 17.26
N VAL A 75 -6.04 20.48 16.40
CA VAL A 75 -7.42 20.86 16.70
C VAL A 75 -7.95 20.09 17.91
N VAL A 76 -7.73 18.77 17.97
CA VAL A 76 -8.16 17.94 19.11
C VAL A 76 -7.49 18.40 20.40
N VAL A 77 -6.18 18.64 20.38
CA VAL A 77 -5.43 19.14 21.54
C VAL A 77 -5.93 20.52 21.95
N LEU A 78 -6.16 21.42 21.00
CA LEU A 78 -6.66 22.77 21.28
C LEU A 78 -8.06 22.73 21.90
N ARG A 79 -8.93 21.84 21.41
CA ARG A 79 -10.26 21.60 21.99
C ARG A 79 -10.18 21.00 23.39
N ALA A 80 -9.28 20.04 23.61
CA ALA A 80 -9.05 19.44 24.92
C ALA A 80 -8.52 20.48 25.92
N ILE A 81 -7.61 21.34 25.47
CA ILE A 81 -7.12 22.48 26.26
C ILE A 81 -8.30 23.40 26.57
N GLN A 82 -9.07 23.89 25.59
CA GLN A 82 -10.23 24.75 25.83
C GLN A 82 -11.26 24.17 26.82
N PHE A 83 -11.47 22.86 26.79
CA PHE A 83 -12.35 22.17 27.73
C PHE A 83 -11.78 22.20 29.16
N TYR A 84 -10.46 21.97 29.30
CA TYR A 84 -9.72 22.08 30.55
C TYR A 84 -9.55 23.54 31.02
N GLU A 85 -9.49 24.50 30.08
CA GLU A 85 -9.34 25.94 30.32
C GLU A 85 -10.55 26.55 31.01
N SER A 86 -11.74 25.95 30.84
CA SER A 86 -12.99 26.47 31.41
C SER A 86 -12.99 26.55 32.95
N GLU A 87 -12.14 25.76 33.62
CA GLU A 87 -12.02 25.82 35.09
C GLU A 87 -10.78 26.57 35.60
N GLN A 88 -9.65 26.63 34.87
CA GLN A 88 -8.38 27.14 35.43
C GLN A 88 -7.46 27.95 34.51
N ALA A 89 -7.68 28.03 33.19
CA ALA A 89 -6.62 28.56 32.31
C ALA A 89 -6.66 30.06 32.05
N TYR A 90 -7.77 30.75 32.31
CA TYR A 90 -7.79 32.22 32.26
C TYR A 90 -6.73 32.83 33.19
N ALA A 91 -6.45 32.20 34.33
CA ALA A 91 -5.42 32.65 35.26
C ALA A 91 -4.00 32.41 34.70
N VAL A 92 -3.76 31.25 34.08
CA VAL A 92 -2.42 30.87 33.60
C VAL A 92 -2.05 31.62 32.33
N VAL A 93 -2.97 31.77 31.36
CA VAL A 93 -2.73 32.55 30.13
C VAL A 93 -2.48 34.02 30.46
N HIS A 94 -3.24 34.60 31.40
CA HIS A 94 -2.97 35.96 31.85
C HIS A 94 -1.62 36.09 32.55
N THR A 95 -1.21 35.09 33.32
CA THR A 95 0.10 35.09 34.00
C THR A 95 1.25 34.96 32.99
N VAL A 96 1.13 34.07 32.01
CA VAL A 96 2.14 33.89 30.96
C VAL A 96 2.20 35.13 30.05
N ALA A 97 1.07 35.71 29.66
CA ALA A 97 1.04 36.96 28.89
C ALA A 97 1.68 38.12 29.68
N LYS A 98 1.45 38.18 30.98
CA LYS A 98 2.05 39.20 31.86
C LYS A 98 3.56 39.00 32.01
N VAL A 99 4.04 37.77 32.14
CA VAL A 99 5.47 37.45 32.18
C VAL A 99 6.16 37.76 30.86
N VAL A 100 5.52 37.46 29.73
CA VAL A 100 6.07 37.79 28.40
C VAL A 100 6.10 39.31 28.16
N ALA A 101 5.08 40.04 28.63
CA ALA A 101 5.04 41.49 28.52
C ALA A 101 6.06 42.20 29.44
N ASP A 102 6.45 41.58 30.56
CA ASP A 102 7.46 42.12 31.48
C ASP A 102 8.91 41.84 31.03
N ILE A 103 9.08 40.86 30.13
CA ILE A 103 10.36 40.48 29.52
C ILE A 103 10.67 41.32 28.25
N LEU A 104 9.65 41.93 27.64
CA LEU A 104 9.77 42.80 26.46
C LEU A 104 9.96 44.26 26.86
#